data_AF-A0A8T7N4F6-F1
#
_entry.id   AF-A0A8T7N4F6-F1
#
_cell.length_a   1.000
_cell.length_b   1.000
_cell.length_c   1.000
_cell.angle_alpha   90.00
_cell.angle_beta   90.00
_cell.angle_gamma   90.00
#
_symmetry.space_group_name_H-M   'P 1'
#
loop_
_entity.id
_entity.type
_entity.pdbx_description
1 polymer ?
#
loop_
_entity_poly.entity_id
_entity_poly.type
_entity_poly.pdbx_seq_one_letter_code
_entity_poly.pdbx_strand_id
1 'polypeptide(L)'
;MRGKLISAIHVAKRELALDDETYTSVLLAVTGKTSCRDMSPDELSRVLDVFKKRGFKVRQNPVNRALKPGTVTAKIRAIWKVMHRQGFISDGAETALNRWVKSQTAAQNGGEGVANWQWLEQHPALVSDVLERLKRWHRRKMLAAMGMPERTLMGYDAVCRQYEKSLPR
;
A
#
# COMPACT_ATOMS: atom_id res chain seq x y z
N MET A 1 18.67 7.78 -1.52
CA MET A 1 18.68 6.69 -0.51
C MET A 1 19.30 7.13 0.82
N ARG A 2 20.46 7.81 0.81
CA ARG A 2 21.16 8.34 2.01
C ARG A 2 20.27 9.14 2.99
N GLY A 3 19.51 10.12 2.50
CA GLY A 3 18.67 10.97 3.37
C GLY A 3 17.65 10.19 4.20
N LYS A 4 17.07 9.11 3.65
CA LYS A 4 16.14 8.25 4.38
C LYS A 4 16.82 7.51 5.55
N LEU A 5 18.07 7.08 5.35
CA LEU A 5 18.85 6.41 6.40
C LEU A 5 19.18 7.37 7.54
N ILE A 6 19.60 8.60 7.22
CA ILE A 6 19.87 9.64 8.23
C ILE A 6 18.61 9.94 9.05
N SER A 7 17.46 10.11 8.38
CA SER A 7 16.18 10.30 9.08
C SER A 7 15.85 9.13 10.00
N ALA A 8 16.06 7.89 9.56
CA ALA A 8 15.79 6.70 10.37
C ALA A 8 16.72 6.61 11.60
N ILE A 9 17.99 6.97 11.45
CA ILE A 9 18.97 7.01 12.55
C ILE A 9 18.58 8.06 13.60
N HIS A 10 18.14 9.25 13.19
CA HIS A 10 17.66 10.26 14.13
C HIS A 10 16.36 9.85 14.84
N VAL A 11 15.46 9.15 14.13
CA VAL A 11 14.27 8.55 14.77
C VAL A 11 14.68 7.48 15.78
N ALA A 12 15.66 6.63 15.44
CA ALA A 12 16.17 5.60 16.34
C ALA A 12 16.77 6.20 17.61
N LYS A 13 17.57 7.27 17.49
CA LYS A 13 18.09 8.03 18.64
C LYS A 13 16.97 8.44 19.60
N ARG A 14 15.90 9.01 19.06
CA ARG A 14 14.73 9.45 19.85
C ARG A 14 13.95 8.28 20.47
N GLU A 15 13.70 7.21 19.70
CA GLU A 15 12.93 6.06 20.20
C GLU A 15 13.68 5.22 21.24
N LEU A 16 15.01 5.16 21.15
CA LEU A 16 15.88 4.50 22.13
C LEU A 16 16.25 5.42 23.30
N ALA A 17 15.76 6.67 23.33
CA ALA A 17 16.06 7.66 24.35
C ALA A 17 17.58 7.85 24.60
N LEU A 18 18.37 7.84 23.52
CA LEU A 18 19.82 8.06 23.61
C LEU A 18 20.12 9.55 23.75
N ASP A 19 20.93 9.90 24.75
CA ASP A 19 21.52 11.23 24.86
C ASP A 19 22.58 11.46 23.75
N ASP A 20 23.02 12.72 23.63
CA ASP A 20 23.95 13.14 22.58
C ASP A 20 25.33 12.47 22.67
N GLU A 21 25.82 12.22 23.88
CA GLU A 21 27.12 11.61 24.13
C GLU A 21 27.09 10.11 23.79
N THR A 22 26.07 9.40 24.28
CA THR A 22 25.84 7.99 23.97
C THR A 22 25.62 7.79 22.47
N TYR A 23 24.82 8.66 21.84
CA TYR A 23 24.59 8.63 20.41
C TYR A 23 25.90 8.79 19.62
N THR A 24 26.69 9.82 19.95
CA THR A 24 27.96 10.11 19.27
C THR A 24 28.97 8.97 19.47
N SER A 25 29.01 8.40 20.68
CA SER A 25 29.87 7.24 21.01
C SER A 25 29.54 6.02 20.16
N VAL A 26 28.25 5.75 19.90
CA VAL A 26 27.84 4.66 19.01
C VAL A 26 28.25 4.93 17.56
N LEU A 27 28.06 6.17 17.07
CA LEU A 27 28.49 6.54 15.73
C LEU A 27 30.00 6.36 15.54
N LEU A 28 30.79 6.82 16.51
CA LEU A 28 32.24 6.71 16.51
C LEU A 28 32.69 5.24 16.56
N ALA A 29 32.09 4.42 17.43
CA ALA A 29 32.43 3.01 17.54
C ALA A 29 32.14 2.21 16.26
N VAL A 30 31.09 2.56 15.51
CA VAL A 30 30.68 1.83 14.30
C VAL A 30 31.39 2.31 13.05
N THR A 31 31.71 3.61 12.97
CA THR A 31 32.13 4.26 11.71
C THR A 31 33.41 5.10 11.84
N GLY A 32 33.89 5.36 13.05
CA GLY A 32 34.98 6.30 13.31
C GLY A 32 34.60 7.77 13.13
N LYS A 33 33.31 8.08 12.91
CA LYS A 33 32.81 9.44 12.63
C LYS A 33 31.75 9.84 13.65
N THR A 34 31.71 11.13 13.98
CA THR A 34 30.76 11.69 14.95
C THR A 34 29.46 12.18 14.32
N SER A 35 29.40 12.26 12.98
CA SER A 35 28.27 12.84 12.27
C SER A 35 27.81 11.96 11.12
N CYS A 36 26.49 11.76 11.03
CA CYS A 36 25.85 11.07 9.91
C CYS A 36 26.04 11.80 8.56
N ARG A 37 26.39 13.10 8.58
CA ARG A 37 26.66 13.86 7.36
C ARG A 37 27.95 13.42 6.68
N ASP A 38 28.88 12.81 7.41
CA ASP A 38 30.19 12.39 6.90
C ASP A 38 30.22 10.88 6.53
N MET A 39 29.10 10.18 6.75
CA MET A 39 29.02 8.71 6.60
C MET A 39 28.52 8.27 5.23
N SER A 40 29.14 7.27 4.62
CA SER A 40 28.63 6.62 3.39
C SER A 40 27.28 5.91 3.64
N PRO A 41 26.50 5.59 2.59
CA PRO A 41 25.27 4.80 2.73
C PRO A 41 25.46 3.46 3.46
N ASP A 42 26.62 2.81 3.27
CA ASP A 42 26.95 1.54 3.93
C ASP A 42 27.29 1.73 5.41
N GLU A 43 27.99 2.81 5.75
CA GLU A 43 28.24 3.21 7.14
C GLU A 43 26.93 3.52 7.87
N LEU A 44 26.03 4.29 7.24
CA LEU A 44 24.70 4.58 7.79
C LEU A 44 23.86 3.30 8.00
N SER A 45 23.96 2.34 7.08
CA SER A 45 23.25 1.07 7.20
C SER A 45 23.77 0.25 8.39
N ARG A 46 25.10 0.19 8.58
CA ARG A 46 25.73 -0.47 9.74
C ARG A 46 25.29 0.15 11.07
N VAL A 47 25.25 1.48 11.16
CA VAL A 47 24.76 2.19 12.36
C VAL A 47 23.31 1.81 12.64
N LEU A 48 22.46 1.82 11.61
CA LEU A 48 21.05 1.48 11.75
C LEU A 48 20.86 0.03 12.22
N ASP A 49 21.69 -0.90 11.77
CA ASP A 49 21.65 -2.30 12.20
C ASP A 49 22.07 -2.47 13.68
N VAL A 50 23.02 -1.68 14.16
CA VAL A 50 23.36 -1.64 15.60
C VAL A 50 22.16 -1.14 16.41
N PHE A 51 21.48 -0.09 15.97
CA PHE A 51 20.27 0.38 16.65
C PHE A 51 19.15 -0.66 16.62
N LYS A 52 18.98 -1.40 15.51
CA LYS A 52 18.01 -2.51 15.46
C LYS A 52 18.32 -3.61 16.48
N LYS A 53 19.58 -4.00 16.61
CA LYS A 53 20.04 -4.95 17.63
C LYS A 53 19.77 -4.45 19.06
N ARG A 54 19.80 -3.13 19.27
CA ARG A 54 19.47 -2.47 20.54
C ARG A 54 17.97 -2.20 20.73
N GLY A 55 17.11 -2.78 19.89
CA GLY A 55 15.66 -2.71 20.06
C GLY A 55 14.95 -1.69 19.18
N PHE A 56 15.66 -0.94 18.33
CA PHE A 56 15.02 -0.06 17.37
C PHE A 56 14.26 -0.88 16.33
N LYS A 57 12.96 -0.65 16.22
CA LYS A 57 12.13 -1.28 15.19
C LYS A 57 11.81 -0.24 14.15
N VAL A 58 12.33 -0.42 12.92
CA VAL A 58 11.93 0.42 11.79
C VAL A 58 10.43 0.27 11.62
N ARG A 59 9.68 1.29 12.04
CA ARG A 59 8.25 1.37 11.73
C ARG A 59 8.15 1.42 10.22
N GLN A 60 7.68 0.33 9.62
CA GLN A 60 7.14 0.44 8.29
C GLN A 60 5.97 1.41 8.38
N ASN A 61 5.86 2.32 7.39
CA ASN A 61 4.64 3.11 7.25
C ASN A 61 3.46 2.15 7.42
N PRO A 62 2.50 2.45 8.32
CA PRO A 62 1.35 1.58 8.47
C PRO A 62 0.72 1.48 7.09
N VAL A 63 0.87 0.33 6.44
CA VAL A 63 0.36 0.14 5.09
C VAL A 63 -1.16 0.31 5.08
N ASN A 64 -1.83 0.22 6.23
CA ASN A 64 -3.26 0.51 6.37
C ASN A 64 -3.62 0.51 7.85
N ARG A 65 -3.80 1.69 8.46
CA ARG A 65 -4.49 1.78 9.75
C ARG A 65 -5.80 2.56 9.57
N ALA A 66 -6.69 2.04 8.72
CA ALA A 66 -8.08 2.49 8.63
C ALA A 66 -8.91 1.54 7.75
N LEU A 67 -9.02 0.26 8.11
CA LEU A 67 -10.13 -0.55 7.62
C LEU A 67 -10.61 -1.44 8.74
N LYS A 68 -11.78 -1.10 9.30
CA LYS A 68 -12.53 -2.05 10.12
C LYS A 68 -12.87 -3.24 9.21
N PRO A 69 -12.63 -4.49 9.62
CA PRO A 69 -13.13 -5.65 8.90
C PRO A 69 -14.63 -5.48 8.67
N GLY A 70 -15.07 -5.44 7.40
CA GLY A 70 -16.49 -5.33 7.03
C GLY A 70 -16.92 -4.09 6.23
N THR A 71 -16.06 -3.08 6.04
CA THR A 71 -16.44 -1.88 5.27
C THR A 71 -16.45 -2.12 3.76
N VAL A 72 -17.26 -1.35 3.02
CA VAL A 72 -17.30 -1.40 1.55
C VAL A 72 -15.95 -0.97 0.95
N THR A 73 -15.28 0.01 1.58
CA THR A 73 -13.92 0.45 1.22
C THR A 73 -12.88 -0.67 1.37
N ALA A 74 -13.03 -1.56 2.36
CA ALA A 74 -12.17 -2.74 2.50
C ALA A 74 -12.34 -3.72 1.34
N LYS A 75 -13.58 -3.92 0.88
CA LYS A 75 -13.87 -4.77 -0.29
C LYS A 75 -13.25 -4.20 -1.57
N ILE A 76 -13.32 -2.89 -1.78
CA ILE A 76 -12.67 -2.22 -2.92
C ILE A 76 -11.17 -2.51 -2.95
N ARG A 77 -10.49 -2.29 -1.81
CA ARG A 77 -9.05 -2.55 -1.70
C ARG A 77 -8.72 -4.03 -1.92
N ALA A 78 -9.52 -4.94 -1.37
CA ALA A 78 -9.32 -6.38 -1.54
C ALA A 78 -9.42 -6.80 -3.01
N ILE A 79 -10.45 -6.35 -3.73
CA ILE A 79 -10.63 -6.63 -5.16
C ILE A 79 -9.46 -6.04 -5.97
N TRP A 80 -9.03 -4.81 -5.68
CA TRP A 80 -7.87 -4.20 -6.36
C TRP A 80 -6.61 -5.07 -6.26
N LYS A 81 -6.30 -5.55 -5.04
CA LYS A 81 -5.15 -6.44 -4.82
C LYS A 81 -5.32 -7.80 -5.50
N VAL A 82 -6.54 -8.34 -5.54
CA VAL A 82 -6.83 -9.59 -6.27
C VAL A 82 -6.58 -9.39 -7.77
N MET A 83 -7.09 -8.32 -8.37
CA MET A 83 -6.87 -8.01 -9.78
C MET A 83 -5.39 -7.88 -10.14
N HIS A 84 -4.59 -7.29 -9.26
CA HIS A 84 -3.13 -7.22 -9.46
C HIS A 84 -2.48 -8.59 -9.41
N ARG A 85 -2.83 -9.43 -8.42
CA ARG A 85 -2.30 -10.80 -8.30
C ARG A 85 -2.68 -11.68 -9.50
N GLN A 86 -3.85 -11.44 -10.09
CA GLN A 86 -4.31 -12.13 -11.29
C GLN A 86 -3.70 -11.56 -12.59
N GLY A 87 -2.92 -10.47 -12.51
CA GLY A 87 -2.29 -9.84 -13.67
C GLY A 87 -3.24 -8.96 -14.50
N PHE A 88 -4.45 -8.66 -14.02
CA PHE A 88 -5.40 -7.80 -14.76
C PHE A 88 -5.06 -6.32 -14.71
N ILE A 89 -4.26 -5.91 -13.72
CA ILE A 89 -3.71 -4.57 -13.57
C ILE A 89 -2.22 -4.66 -13.29
N SER A 90 -1.47 -3.67 -13.78
CA SER A 90 -0.01 -3.61 -13.64
C SER A 90 0.45 -3.01 -12.30
N ASP A 91 -0.38 -2.20 -11.65
CA ASP A 91 -0.02 -1.50 -10.40
C ASP A 91 -1.05 -1.74 -9.30
N GLY A 92 -0.67 -2.57 -8.32
CA GLY A 92 -1.45 -2.88 -7.12
C GLY A 92 -1.32 -1.86 -5.99
N ALA A 93 -0.55 -0.79 -6.18
CA ALA A 93 -0.33 0.22 -5.15
C ALA A 93 -1.59 1.05 -4.86
N GLU A 94 -1.67 1.57 -3.64
CA GLU A 94 -2.83 2.36 -3.19
C GLU A 94 -2.90 3.73 -3.86
N THR A 95 -1.77 4.23 -4.36
CA THR A 95 -1.70 5.44 -5.19
C THR A 95 -2.37 5.23 -6.54
N ALA A 96 -2.23 4.06 -7.16
CA ALA A 96 -2.94 3.70 -8.38
C ALA A 96 -4.45 3.55 -8.13
N LEU A 97 -4.82 2.94 -7.00
CA LEU A 97 -6.22 2.87 -6.56
C LEU A 97 -6.83 4.27 -6.37
N ASN A 98 -6.11 5.20 -5.72
CA ASN A 98 -6.55 6.59 -5.58
C ASN A 98 -6.79 7.27 -6.93
N ARG A 99 -5.86 7.12 -7.88
CA ARG A 99 -5.99 7.68 -9.23
C ARG A 99 -7.20 7.11 -9.95
N TRP A 100 -7.41 5.80 -9.84
CA TRP A 100 -8.57 5.14 -10.44
C TRP A 100 -9.87 5.64 -9.80
N VAL A 101 -10.00 5.65 -8.47
CA VAL A 101 -11.18 6.17 -7.77
C VAL A 101 -11.47 7.63 -8.14
N LYS A 102 -10.43 8.48 -8.17
CA LYS A 102 -10.57 9.87 -8.61
C LYS A 102 -11.16 9.97 -10.01
N SER A 103 -10.68 9.16 -10.97
CA SER A 103 -11.22 9.13 -12.33
C SER A 103 -12.67 8.65 -12.40
N GLN A 104 -13.05 7.67 -11.56
CA GLN A 104 -14.40 7.11 -11.53
C GLN A 104 -15.43 8.08 -10.94
N THR A 105 -15.00 8.95 -10.03
CA THR A 105 -15.88 9.84 -9.26
C THR A 105 -15.89 11.29 -9.77
N ALA A 106 -14.92 11.69 -10.60
CA ALA A 106 -14.83 13.04 -11.14
C ALA A 106 -16.11 13.47 -11.91
N ALA A 107 -16.70 12.57 -12.69
CA ALA A 107 -17.93 12.85 -13.42
C ALA A 107 -19.17 13.00 -12.52
N GLN A 108 -19.14 12.41 -11.31
CA GLN A 108 -20.27 12.40 -10.38
C GLN A 108 -20.22 13.56 -9.36
N ASN A 109 -19.05 14.18 -9.17
CA ASN A 109 -18.81 15.26 -8.21
C ASN A 109 -18.54 16.61 -8.90
N GLY A 110 -19.16 16.89 -10.04
CA GLY A 110 -19.02 18.19 -10.71
C GLY A 110 -17.59 18.54 -11.17
N GLY A 111 -16.73 17.54 -11.38
CA GLY A 111 -15.35 17.71 -11.82
C GLY A 111 -14.28 17.37 -10.77
N GLU A 112 -14.63 17.33 -9.48
CA GLU A 112 -13.68 17.02 -8.41
C GLU A 112 -13.82 15.58 -7.88
N GLY A 113 -13.05 14.67 -8.49
CA GLY A 113 -13.00 13.28 -8.05
C GLY A 113 -12.38 13.12 -6.66
N VAL A 114 -12.85 12.11 -5.92
CA VAL A 114 -12.35 11.77 -4.58
C VAL A 114 -10.88 11.36 -4.65
N ALA A 115 -10.01 12.15 -4.02
CA ALA A 115 -8.56 11.98 -4.10
C ALA A 115 -8.05 10.77 -3.29
N ASN A 116 -8.77 10.36 -2.25
CA ASN A 116 -8.42 9.22 -1.40
C ASN A 116 -9.59 8.23 -1.32
N TRP A 117 -9.35 6.98 -1.72
CA TRP A 117 -10.37 5.92 -1.72
C TRP A 117 -11.00 5.67 -0.34
N GLN A 118 -10.33 6.01 0.76
CA GLN A 118 -10.88 5.89 2.11
C GLN A 118 -11.99 6.90 2.40
N TRP A 119 -11.98 8.08 1.78
CA TRP A 119 -13.01 9.11 1.99
C TRP A 119 -14.37 8.72 1.41
N LEU A 120 -14.40 7.67 0.58
CA LEU A 120 -15.65 7.06 0.11
C LEU A 120 -16.50 6.52 1.27
N GLU A 121 -15.90 6.15 2.41
CA GLU A 121 -16.65 5.63 3.56
C GLU A 121 -17.67 6.64 4.12
N GLN A 122 -17.42 7.93 3.93
CA GLN A 122 -18.34 9.00 4.32
C GLN A 122 -19.53 9.17 3.34
N HIS A 123 -19.51 8.47 2.20
CA HIS A 123 -20.49 8.61 1.12
C HIS A 123 -21.03 7.22 0.69
N PRO A 124 -22.05 6.68 1.38
CA PRO A 124 -22.54 5.31 1.18
C PRO A 124 -23.00 4.96 -0.24
N ALA A 125 -23.65 5.91 -0.93
CA ALA A 125 -24.07 5.72 -2.33
C ALA A 125 -22.86 5.66 -3.27
N LEU A 126 -21.92 6.60 -3.10
CA LEU A 126 -20.73 6.70 -3.95
C LEU A 126 -19.80 5.49 -3.78
N VAL A 127 -19.57 5.03 -2.55
CA VAL A 127 -18.73 3.85 -2.30
C VAL A 127 -19.33 2.57 -2.90
N SER A 128 -20.65 2.43 -2.87
CA SER A 128 -21.36 1.30 -3.47
C SER A 128 -21.24 1.34 -4.99
N ASP A 129 -21.41 2.52 -5.60
CA ASP A 129 -21.29 2.69 -7.04
C ASP A 129 -19.87 2.40 -7.56
N VAL A 130 -18.85 2.89 -6.84
CA VAL A 130 -17.43 2.58 -7.11
C VAL A 130 -17.15 1.08 -6.97
N LEU A 131 -17.67 0.42 -5.93
CA LEU A 131 -17.53 -1.02 -5.75
C LEU A 131 -18.15 -1.80 -6.93
N GLU A 132 -19.35 -1.45 -7.35
CA GLU A 132 -20.03 -2.14 -8.46
C GLU A 132 -19.36 -1.89 -9.82
N ARG A 133 -18.76 -0.71 -10.03
CA ARG A 133 -17.90 -0.45 -11.19
C ARG A 133 -16.65 -1.33 -11.18
N LEU A 134 -16.00 -1.45 -10.03
CA LEU A 134 -14.81 -2.29 -9.87
C LEU A 134 -15.14 -3.77 -10.13
N LYS A 135 -16.23 -4.28 -9.55
CA LYS A 135 -16.70 -5.65 -9.78
C LYS A 135 -17.03 -5.91 -11.24
N ARG A 136 -17.72 -4.99 -11.93
CA ARG A 136 -18.01 -5.11 -13.36
C ARG A 136 -16.73 -5.20 -14.19
N TRP A 137 -15.73 -4.36 -13.88
CA TRP A 137 -14.46 -4.41 -14.59
C TRP A 137 -13.71 -5.73 -14.36
N HIS A 138 -13.57 -6.14 -13.09
CA HIS A 138 -12.94 -7.40 -12.73
C HIS A 138 -13.65 -8.61 -13.40
N ARG A 139 -14.98 -8.63 -13.39
CA ARG A 139 -15.80 -9.64 -14.06
C ARG A 139 -15.48 -9.75 -15.55
N ARG A 140 -15.43 -8.62 -16.27
CA ARG A 140 -15.09 -8.62 -17.71
C ARG A 140 -13.70 -9.19 -17.97
N LYS A 141 -12.73 -8.86 -17.12
CA LYS A 141 -11.37 -9.39 -17.22
C LYS A 141 -11.31 -10.89 -16.98
N MET A 142 -12.00 -11.41 -15.97
CA MET A 142 -12.09 -12.85 -15.71
C MET A 142 -12.80 -13.61 -16.84
N LEU A 143 -13.93 -13.10 -17.34
CA LEU A 143 -14.64 -13.73 -18.46
C LEU A 143 -13.77 -13.78 -19.71
N ALA A 144 -13.11 -12.67 -20.05
CA ALA A 144 -12.18 -12.61 -21.17
C ALA A 144 -11.02 -13.61 -21.02
N ALA A 145 -10.44 -13.72 -19.83
CA ALA A 145 -9.37 -14.67 -19.55
C ALA A 145 -9.82 -16.14 -19.64
N MET A 146 -11.09 -16.44 -19.38
CA MET A 146 -11.69 -17.77 -19.57
C MET A 146 -12.23 -18.01 -20.99
N GLY A 147 -12.13 -17.04 -21.90
CA GLY A 147 -12.72 -17.11 -23.25
C GLY A 147 -14.26 -17.08 -23.28
N MET A 148 -14.89 -16.60 -22.20
CA MET A 148 -16.35 -16.54 -22.07
C MET A 148 -16.92 -15.21 -22.60
N PRO A 149 -18.11 -15.20 -23.22
CA PRO A 149 -18.78 -13.98 -23.65
C PRO A 149 -19.10 -13.03 -22.48
N GLU A 150 -19.07 -11.72 -22.72
CA GLU A 150 -19.42 -10.72 -21.69
C GLU A 150 -20.88 -10.84 -21.21
N ARG A 151 -21.78 -11.27 -22.12
CA ARG A 151 -23.21 -11.51 -21.89
C ARG A 151 -23.51 -12.78 -21.07
N THR A 152 -22.49 -13.52 -20.61
CA THR A 152 -22.67 -14.70 -19.75
C THR A 152 -23.58 -14.37 -18.56
N LEU A 153 -24.62 -15.16 -18.29
CA LEU A 153 -25.56 -14.94 -17.18
C LEU A 153 -25.02 -15.48 -15.85
N MET A 154 -23.82 -15.03 -15.46
CA MET A 154 -23.20 -15.37 -14.17
C MET A 154 -23.00 -14.12 -13.32
N GLY A 155 -23.47 -14.18 -12.08
CA GLY A 155 -23.19 -13.17 -11.07
C GLY A 155 -21.70 -13.07 -10.75
N TYR A 156 -21.26 -11.95 -10.18
CA TYR A 156 -19.85 -11.67 -9.89
C TYR A 156 -19.17 -12.80 -9.09
N ASP A 157 -19.79 -13.25 -8.00
CA ASP A 157 -19.22 -14.30 -7.14
C ASP A 157 -19.12 -15.65 -7.85
N ALA A 158 -20.06 -15.95 -8.75
CA ALA A 158 -20.01 -17.17 -9.56
C ALA A 158 -18.84 -17.13 -10.55
N VAL A 159 -18.60 -15.98 -11.20
CA VAL A 159 -17.45 -15.78 -12.09
C VAL A 159 -16.13 -15.88 -11.32
N CYS A 160 -16.03 -15.28 -10.13
CA CYS A 160 -14.85 -15.39 -9.26
C CYS A 160 -14.51 -16.87 -8.96
N ARG A 161 -15.50 -17.65 -8.51
CA ARG A 161 -15.31 -19.07 -8.21
C ARG A 161 -14.90 -19.89 -9.43
N GLN A 162 -15.49 -19.58 -10.59
CA GLN A 162 -15.15 -20.28 -11.83
C GLN A 162 -13.73 -19.95 -12.28
N TYR A 163 -13.35 -18.68 -12.22
CA TYR A 163 -12.01 -18.23 -12.57
C TYR A 163 -10.95 -18.88 -11.68
N GLU A 164 -11.17 -18.94 -10.37
CA GLU A 164 -10.26 -19.59 -9.43
C GLU A 164 -10.07 -21.08 -9.73
N LYS A 165 -11.11 -21.78 -10.18
CA LYS A 165 -11.01 -23.18 -10.64
C LYS A 165 -10.23 -23.35 -11.94
N SER A 166 -10.20 -22.33 -12.80
CA SER A 166 -9.48 -22.36 -14.08
C SER A 166 -7.98 -22.07 -13.96
N LEU A 167 -7.51 -21.55 -12.81
CA LEU A 167 -6.11 -21.25 -12.61
C LEU A 167 -5.30 -22.56 -12.40
N PRO A 168 -4.11 -22.68 -13.01
CA PRO A 168 -3.22 -23.79 -12.72
C PRO A 168 -2.79 -23.76 -11.24
N ARG A 169 -2.76 -24.93 -10.60
CA ARG A 169 -2.36 -25.11 -9.20
C ARG A 169 -0.85 -25.13 -9.04
#